data_AF-A0A937JUX8-F1
#
_entry.id   AF-A0A937JUX8-F1
#
_cell.length_a   1.000
_cell.length_b   1.000
_cell.length_c   1.000
_cell.angle_alpha   90.00
_cell.angle_beta   90.00
_cell.angle_gamma   90.00
#
_symmetry.space_group_name_H-M   'P 1'
#
loop_
_entity.id
_entity.type
_entity.pdbx_description
1 polymer ?
#
loop_
_entity_poly.entity_id
_entity_poly.type
_entity_poly.pdbx_seq_one_letter_code
_entity_poly.pdbx_strand_id
1 'polypeptide(L)'
;MQLQIECNPVPFQKQLCLTCDQLFEMAEAKVIACNDQGKSYGEVCPHCLKQGFDWLSDRVDQLRHRQPLSQPLEVIHPTRAGRIPVSA
;
A
#
# COMPACT_ATOMS: atom_id res chain seq x y z
N MET A 1 -6.85 -0.10 14.61
CA MET A 1 -6.36 -0.72 13.37
C MET A 1 -6.75 -2.20 13.36
N GLN A 2 -6.83 -2.85 12.20
CA GLN A 2 -6.94 -4.31 12.05
C GLN A 2 -5.92 -4.81 11.02
N LEU A 3 -5.67 -6.13 11.00
CA LEU A 3 -4.86 -6.80 9.98
C LEU A 3 -5.72 -7.76 9.17
N GLN A 4 -5.59 -7.70 7.85
CA GLN A 4 -6.24 -8.61 6.90
C GLN A 4 -5.18 -9.45 6.20
N ILE A 5 -5.48 -10.74 6.01
CA ILE A 5 -4.63 -11.67 5.28
C ILE A 5 -5.33 -12.02 3.98
N GLU A 6 -4.64 -11.85 2.85
CA GLU A 6 -5.13 -12.24 1.53
C GLU A 6 -4.11 -13.18 0.87
N CYS A 7 -4.61 -14.22 0.21
CA CYS A 7 -3.79 -15.01 -0.70
C CYS A 7 -3.41 -14.16 -1.91
N ASN A 8 -2.15 -14.17 -2.29
CA ASN A 8 -1.64 -13.40 -3.41
C ASN A 8 -1.75 -14.22 -4.71
N PRO A 9 -2.61 -13.84 -5.66
CA PRO A 9 -2.73 -14.56 -6.94
C PRO A 9 -1.49 -14.37 -7.83
N VAL A 10 -0.65 -13.36 -7.54
CA VAL A 10 0.60 -13.10 -8.28
C VAL A 10 1.75 -12.95 -7.28
N PRO A 11 2.28 -14.06 -6.74
CA PRO A 11 3.39 -14.04 -5.80
C PRO A 11 4.66 -13.46 -6.44
N PHE A 12 5.61 -13.06 -5.59
CA PHE A 12 6.93 -12.56 -5.97
C PHE A 12 6.96 -11.18 -6.67
N GLN A 13 5.87 -10.42 -6.60
CA GLN A 13 5.90 -9.01 -6.97
C GLN A 13 6.55 -8.17 -5.85
N LYS A 14 7.30 -7.15 -6.26
CA LYS A 14 7.86 -6.15 -5.34
C LYS A 14 6.77 -5.15 -4.96
N GLN A 15 6.62 -4.93 -3.66
CA GLN A 15 5.72 -3.93 -3.12
C GLN A 15 6.43 -3.07 -2.07
N LEU A 16 5.98 -1.83 -1.91
CA LEU A 16 6.43 -0.94 -0.84
C LEU A 16 5.76 -1.32 0.50
N CYS A 17 6.56 -1.46 1.55
CA CYS A 17 6.03 -1.65 2.90
C CYS A 17 5.45 -0.34 3.46
N LEU A 18 4.21 -0.39 3.93
CA LEU A 18 3.50 0.74 4.56
C LEU A 18 4.29 1.41 5.69
N THR A 19 5.06 0.65 6.47
CA THR A 19 5.65 1.14 7.73
C THR A 19 7.09 1.62 7.62
N CYS A 20 7.85 1.09 6.66
CA CYS A 20 9.28 1.34 6.51
C CYS A 20 9.71 1.80 5.11
N ASP A 21 8.77 1.93 4.17
CA ASP A 21 9.00 2.35 2.77
C ASP A 21 10.09 1.54 2.06
N GLN A 22 10.37 0.32 2.52
CA GLN A 22 11.27 -0.61 1.84
C GLN A 22 10.49 -1.47 0.87
N LEU A 23 11.05 -1.66 -0.32
CA LEU A 23 10.56 -2.65 -1.26
C LEU A 23 10.80 -4.06 -0.69
N PHE A 24 9.77 -4.88 -0.69
CA PHE A 24 9.85 -6.29 -0.31
C PHE A 24 9.14 -7.14 -1.34
N GLU A 25 9.59 -8.39 -1.45
CA GLU A 25 8.95 -9.37 -2.32
C GLU A 25 7.78 -10.01 -1.59
N MET A 26 6.59 -9.96 -2.20
CA MET A 26 5.40 -10.58 -1.63
C MET A 26 5.47 -12.11 -1.70
N ALA A 27 5.12 -12.76 -0.59
CA ALA A 27 4.94 -14.20 -0.54
C ALA A 27 3.58 -14.62 -1.13
N GLU A 28 3.22 -15.90 -0.95
CA GLU A 28 1.94 -16.49 -1.35
C GLU A 28 0.73 -15.88 -0.63
N ALA A 29 0.96 -15.19 0.49
CA ALA A 29 -0.04 -14.39 1.18
C ALA A 29 0.55 -13.03 1.55
N LYS A 30 -0.32 -12.03 1.60
CA LYS A 30 0.01 -10.66 2.01
C LYS A 30 -0.78 -10.28 3.25
N VAL A 31 -0.15 -9.47 4.08
CA VAL A 31 -0.78 -8.85 5.25
C VAL A 31 -1.02 -7.39 4.95
N ILE A 32 -2.28 -6.98 5.05
CA ILE A 32 -2.74 -5.62 4.78
C ILE A 32 -3.16 -5.00 6.12
N ALA A 33 -2.65 -3.81 6.41
CA ALA A 33 -3.13 -3.02 7.53
C ALA A 33 -4.39 -2.26 7.09
N CYS A 34 -5.46 -2.37 7.89
CA CYS A 34 -6.76 -1.77 7.61
C CYS A 34 -7.25 -0.90 8.77
N ASN A 35 -8.16 0.03 8.47
CA ASN A 35 -8.98 0.64 9.50
C ASN A 35 -10.04 -0.35 10.03
N ASP A 36 -10.80 0.08 11.03
CA ASP A 36 -11.91 -0.67 11.65
C ASP A 36 -13.08 -0.97 10.68
N GLN A 37 -13.16 -0.26 9.56
CA GLN A 37 -14.15 -0.46 8.50
C GLN A 37 -13.64 -1.33 7.34
N GLY A 38 -12.42 -1.88 7.44
CA GLY A 38 -11.80 -2.69 6.37
C GLY A 38 -11.17 -1.89 5.22
N LYS A 39 -11.08 -0.56 5.32
CA LYS A 39 -10.35 0.26 4.35
C LYS A 39 -8.85 0.07 4.53
N SER A 40 -8.19 -0.38 3.46
CA SER A 40 -6.74 -0.63 3.43
C SER A 40 -5.92 0.66 3.57
N TYR A 41 -4.88 0.60 4.40
CA TYR A 41 -3.79 1.57 4.46
C TYR A 41 -2.62 1.16 3.57
N GLY A 42 -2.34 -0.14 3.46
CA GLY A 42 -1.22 -0.68 2.69
C GLY A 42 -0.73 -2.02 3.22
N GLU A 43 0.27 -2.57 2.54
CA GLU A 43 0.82 -3.91 2.83
C GLU A 43 2.03 -3.81 3.77
N VAL A 44 2.19 -4.82 4.65
CA VAL A 44 3.25 -4.85 5.67
C VAL A 44 4.25 -5.96 5.36
N CYS A 45 5.53 -5.63 5.33
CA CYS A 45 6.58 -6.61 5.06
C CYS A 45 6.81 -7.56 6.25
N PRO A 46 7.36 -8.78 6.01
CA PRO A 46 7.64 -9.75 7.08
C PRO A 46 8.53 -9.22 8.20
N HIS A 47 9.48 -8.31 7.89
CA HIS A 47 10.35 -7.73 8.91
C HIS A 47 9.58 -6.84 9.89
N CYS A 48 8.65 -6.02 9.41
CA CYS A 48 7.81 -5.17 10.24
C CYS A 48 6.72 -5.97 10.97
N LEU A 49 6.21 -7.05 10.37
CA LEU A 49 5.27 -7.96 11.04
C LEU A 49 5.87 -8.61 12.31
N LYS A 50 7.16 -8.92 12.30
CA LYS A 50 7.86 -9.52 13.45
C LYS A 50 7.91 -8.61 14.69
N GLN A 51 7.70 -7.30 14.52
CA GLN A 51 7.67 -6.36 15.65
C GLN A 51 6.39 -6.49 16.50
N GLY A 52 5.35 -7.15 15.96
CA GLY A 52 4.09 -7.36 16.65
C GLY A 52 3.03 -6.28 16.36
N PHE A 53 1.79 -6.61 16.72
CA PHE A 53 0.63 -5.80 16.40
C PHE A 53 0.64 -4.42 17.06
N ASP A 54 1.04 -4.33 18.32
CA ASP A 54 1.04 -3.06 19.07
C ASP A 54 2.00 -2.05 18.43
N TRP A 55 3.22 -2.49 18.11
CA TRP A 55 4.20 -1.67 17.39
C TRP A 55 3.68 -1.22 16.02
N LEU A 56 3.02 -2.13 15.28
CA LEU A 56 2.43 -1.80 13.99
C LEU A 56 1.33 -0.74 14.13
N SER A 57 0.45 -0.89 15.13
CA SER A 57 -0.64 0.05 15.37
C SER A 57 -0.08 1.44 15.67
N ASP A 58 0.86 1.53 16.60
CA ASP A 58 1.51 2.79 16.97
C ASP A 58 2.22 3.43 15.77
N ARG A 59 2.92 2.61 14.97
CA ARG A 59 3.65 3.09 13.79
C ARG A 59 2.70 3.62 12.72
N VAL A 60 1.61 2.91 12.44
CA VAL A 60 0.61 3.34 11.45
C VAL A 60 -0.09 4.62 11.91
N ASP A 61 -0.44 4.74 13.19
CA ASP A 61 -1.05 5.96 13.71
C ASP A 61 -0.08 7.16 13.63
N GLN A 62 1.21 6.97 13.94
CA GLN A 62 2.23 8.01 13.75
C GLN A 62 2.33 8.48 12.29
N LEU A 63 2.28 7.56 11.33
CA LEU A 63 2.34 7.89 9.89
C LEU A 63 1.10 8.68 9.45
N ARG A 64 -0.07 8.30 9.96
CA ARG A 64 -1.34 9.00 9.69
C ARG A 64 -1.35 10.41 10.27
N HIS A 65 -0.74 10.62 11.43
CA HIS A 65 -0.60 11.94 12.04
C HIS A 65 0.45 12.83 11.37
N ARG A 66 1.37 12.26 10.58
CA ARG A 66 2.39 13.00 9.83
C ARG A 66 1.97 13.42 8.42
N GLN A 67 0.86 12.90 7.90
CA GLN A 67 0.32 13.30 6.60
C GLN A 67 -0.92 14.19 6.79
N PRO A 68 -1.01 15.36 6.13
CA PRO A 68 -2.32 15.92 5.82
C PRO A 68 -3.03 14.90 4.91
N LEU A 69 -4.26 14.51 5.28
CA LEU A 69 -5.14 13.68 4.45
C LEU A 69 -5.45 14.40 3.13
N SER A 70 -4.59 14.26 2.14
CA SER A 70 -4.82 14.64 0.74
C SER A 70 -3.99 13.68 -0.09
N GLN A 71 -4.49 12.77 -0.93
CA GLN A 71 -5.79 12.48 -1.53
C GLN A 71 -5.75 10.97 -1.93
N PRO A 72 -6.83 10.36 -2.44
CA PRO A 72 -6.77 9.01 -3.01
C PRO A 72 -5.79 8.97 -4.18
N LEU A 73 -5.03 7.87 -4.34
CA LEU A 73 -4.41 7.56 -5.62
C LEU A 73 -5.52 7.46 -6.67
N GLU A 74 -5.70 8.49 -7.48
CA GLU A 74 -6.37 8.34 -8.76
C GLU A 74 -5.50 7.40 -9.60
N VAL A 75 -6.05 6.22 -9.87
CA VAL A 75 -5.56 5.30 -10.89
C VAL A 75 -5.49 6.08 -12.19
N ILE A 76 -4.28 6.42 -12.64
CA ILE A 76 -4.06 7.01 -13.94
C ILE A 76 -4.47 5.97 -14.98
N HIS A 77 -5.71 6.05 -15.46
CA HIS A 77 -6.12 5.37 -16.68
C HIS A 77 -5.29 5.94 -17.83
N PRO A 78 -4.61 5.11 -18.64
CA PRO A 78 -4.01 5.59 -19.88
C PRO A 78 -5.16 5.85 -20.88
N THR A 79 -5.66 7.08 -20.90
CA THR A 79 -6.62 7.48 -21.93
C THR A 79 -5.90 7.61 -23.26
N ARG A 80 -6.29 6.70 -24.17
CA ARG A 80 -5.89 6.59 -25.56
C ARG A 80 -6.41 7.79 -26.38
N ALA A 81 -5.56 8.25 -27.30
CA ALA A 81 -5.85 9.01 -28.52
C ALA A 81 -6.11 10.53 -28.42
N GLY A 82 -5.31 11.33 -29.16
CA GLY A 82 -5.68 12.72 -29.47
C GLY A 82 -4.61 13.65 -30.04
N ARG A 83 -4.26 13.49 -31.33
CA ARG A 83 -3.71 14.50 -32.29
C ARG A 83 -2.32 15.10 -32.05
N ILE A 84 -1.40 14.74 -32.96
CA ILE A 84 -0.22 15.52 -33.34
C ILE A 84 -0.68 16.56 -34.38
N PRO A 85 -0.46 17.87 -34.21
CA PRO A 85 -0.57 18.81 -35.31
C PRO A 85 0.68 18.72 -36.19
N VAL A 86 0.50 18.42 -37.48
CA VAL A 86 1.53 18.61 -38.50
C VAL A 86 1.40 20.04 -38.97
N SER A 87 2.41 20.88 -38.70
CA SER A 87 2.51 22.22 -39.27
C SER A 87 2.85 22.13 -40.76
N ALA A 88 2.15 22.94 -41.56
CA ALA A 88 2.32 23.11 -43.00
C ALA A 88 3.63 23.83 -43.36
#